data_AF-A0A4Y7IAY3-F1
#
_entry.id   AF-A0A4Y7IAY3-F1
#
_cell.length_a   1.000
_cell.length_b   1.000
_cell.length_c   1.000
_cell.angle_alpha   90.00
_cell.angle_beta   90.00
_cell.angle_gamma   90.00
#
_symmetry.space_group_name_H-M   'P 1'
#
loop_
_entity.id
_entity.type
_entity.pdbx_description
1 polymer ?
#
loop_
_entity_poly.entity_id
_entity_poly.type
_entity_poly.pdbx_seq_one_letter_code
_entity_poly.pdbx_strand_id
1 'polypeptide(L)'
;MASSSKRSSSSSWTLKQNKSFEKALATYDKDTPDRWQNVANAVGGKSAEEVERHYRILLDDLKRIEAGQVPFPNYRPTGSSNGHNLGDEEARLIKFLKLK
;
A
#
# COMPACT_ATOMS: atom_id res chain seq x y z
N MET A 1 -5.07 -36.82 18.17
CA MET A 1 -4.04 -35.76 18.31
C MET A 1 -4.50 -34.54 17.52
N ALA A 2 -4.41 -33.37 18.14
CA ALA A 2 -5.01 -32.12 17.68
C ALA A 2 -4.32 -31.53 16.44
N SER A 3 -5.09 -30.80 15.64
CA SER A 3 -4.60 -29.61 14.95
C SER A 3 -5.80 -28.70 14.69
N SER A 4 -6.27 -28.08 15.77
CA SER A 4 -7.03 -26.84 15.66
C SER A 4 -6.06 -25.79 15.12
N SER A 5 -5.99 -25.67 13.79
CA SER A 5 -5.28 -24.59 13.14
C SER A 5 -5.76 -23.29 13.77
N LYS A 6 -4.92 -22.68 14.61
CA LYS A 6 -5.10 -21.30 15.02
C LYS A 6 -5.06 -20.52 13.72
N ARG A 7 -6.24 -20.24 13.17
CA ARG A 7 -6.45 -19.17 12.21
C ARG A 7 -5.85 -17.99 12.93
N SER A 8 -4.59 -17.67 12.57
CA SER A 8 -3.91 -16.48 13.04
C SER A 8 -4.93 -15.39 12.79
N SER A 9 -5.51 -14.86 13.86
CA SER A 9 -6.40 -13.74 13.84
C SER A 9 -5.55 -12.56 13.40
N SER A 10 -5.18 -12.51 12.11
CA SER A 10 -4.69 -11.32 11.46
C SER A 10 -5.88 -10.38 11.54
N SER A 11 -5.91 -9.57 12.60
CA SER A 11 -7.01 -8.65 12.81
C SER A 11 -7.04 -7.73 11.59
N SER A 12 -8.10 -7.84 10.78
CA SER A 12 -8.19 -7.09 9.53
C SER A 12 -8.05 -5.61 9.83
N TRP A 13 -7.15 -4.94 9.10
CA TRP A 13 -6.92 -3.51 9.26
C TRP A 13 -8.09 -2.73 8.69
N THR A 14 -8.76 -1.93 9.53
CA THR A 14 -9.80 -1.01 9.05
C THR A 14 -9.18 0.17 8.31
N LEU A 15 -9.95 0.83 7.43
CA LEU A 15 -9.50 2.06 6.75
C LEU A 15 -9.07 3.15 7.73
N LYS A 16 -9.77 3.27 8.87
CA LYS A 16 -9.43 4.24 9.92
C LYS A 16 -8.09 3.90 10.56
N GLN A 17 -7.86 2.63 10.91
CA GLN A 17 -6.58 2.19 11.48
C GLN A 17 -5.43 2.36 10.49
N ASN A 18 -5.64 2.04 9.21
CA ASN A 18 -4.61 2.21 8.19
C ASN A 18 -4.23 3.69 8.01
N LYS A 19 -5.22 4.59 7.98
CA LYS A 19 -4.96 6.04 7.94
C LYS A 19 -4.21 6.53 9.19
N SER A 20 -4.56 6.06 10.38
CA SER A 20 -3.83 6.41 11.61
C SER A 20 -2.40 5.86 11.60
N PHE A 21 -2.20 4.65 11.05
CA PHE A 21 -0.89 4.04 10.91
C PHE A 21 0.02 4.85 9.98
N GLU A 22 -0.45 5.24 8.80
CA GLU A 22 0.31 6.08 7.87
C GLU A 22 0.72 7.41 8.51
N LYS A 23 -0.21 8.07 9.22
CA LYS A 23 0.10 9.30 9.97
C LYS A 23 1.14 9.07 11.05
N ALA A 24 1.01 7.98 11.81
CA ALA A 24 1.95 7.64 12.87
C ALA A 24 3.35 7.33 12.31
N LEU A 25 3.47 6.69 11.14
CA LEU A 25 4.75 6.48 10.47
C LEU A 25 5.43 7.78 10.05
N ALA A 26 4.66 8.83 9.74
CA ALA A 26 5.19 10.15 9.42
C ALA A 26 5.69 10.90 10.68
N THR A 27 5.11 10.61 11.84
CA THR A 27 5.53 11.20 13.12
C THR A 27 6.71 10.46 13.76
N TYR A 28 6.68 9.12 13.72
CA TYR A 28 7.69 8.25 14.32
C TYR A 28 8.59 7.67 13.22
N ASP A 29 9.74 8.29 13.04
CA ASP A 29 10.75 7.92 12.07
C ASP A 29 11.48 6.60 12.44
N LYS A 30 12.51 6.24 11.68
CA LYS A 30 13.26 4.98 11.88
C LYS A 30 14.15 5.00 13.13
N ASP A 31 14.56 6.18 13.58
CA ASP A 31 15.49 6.36 14.69
C ASP A 31 14.76 6.54 16.03
N THR A 32 13.44 6.69 15.98
CA THR A 32 12.55 6.73 17.15
C THR A 32 12.68 5.45 18.00
N PRO A 33 13.10 5.55 19.27
CA PRO A 33 13.08 4.42 20.20
C PRO A 33 11.67 3.86 20.36
N ASP A 34 11.54 2.54 20.50
CA ASP A 34 10.25 1.86 20.69
C ASP A 34 9.19 2.25 19.63
N ARG A 35 9.65 2.55 18.40
CA ARG A 35 8.83 3.03 17.29
C ARG A 35 7.51 2.28 17.15
N TRP A 36 7.56 0.95 17.14
CA TRP A 36 6.38 0.12 16.92
C TRP A 36 5.38 0.21 18.07
N GLN A 37 5.86 0.36 19.30
CA GLN A 37 4.99 0.59 20.45
C GLN A 37 4.29 1.95 20.36
N ASN A 38 5.03 3.00 19.97
CA ASN A 38 4.48 4.34 19.78
C ASN A 38 3.43 4.38 18.65
N VAL A 39 3.70 3.70 17.53
CA VAL A 39 2.75 3.58 16.43
C VAL A 39 1.52 2.76 16.85
N ALA A 40 1.68 1.65 17.56
CA ALA A 40 0.57 0.85 18.06
C ALA A 40 -0.36 1.66 18.99
N ASN A 41 0.23 2.45 19.88
CA ASN A 41 -0.50 3.35 20.77
C ASN A 41 -1.29 4.41 19.98
N ALA A 42 -0.72 4.96 18.91
CA ALA A 42 -1.39 5.95 18.05
C ALA A 42 -2.51 5.35 17.18
N VAL A 43 -2.35 4.11 16.72
CA VAL A 43 -3.34 3.40 15.90
C VAL A 43 -4.54 2.93 16.75
N GLY A 44 -4.27 2.38 17.93
CA GLY A 44 -5.26 1.79 18.82
C GLY A 44 -5.79 0.44 18.35
N GLY A 45 -5.89 -0.52 19.29
CA GLY A 45 -6.44 -1.85 19.01
C GLY A 45 -5.59 -2.71 18.07
N LYS A 46 -4.27 -2.47 18.07
CA LYS A 46 -3.23 -3.26 17.38
C LYS A 46 -2.03 -3.39 18.30
N SER A 47 -1.34 -4.52 18.27
CA SER A 47 -0.07 -4.69 18.99
C SER A 47 1.12 -4.16 18.19
N ALA A 48 2.26 -3.94 18.86
CA ALA A 48 3.50 -3.53 18.20
C ALA A 48 3.94 -4.53 17.11
N GLU A 49 3.76 -5.83 17.37
CA GLU A 49 4.09 -6.91 16.42
C GLU A 49 3.14 -6.91 15.21
N GLU A 50 1.85 -6.61 15.41
CA GLU A 50 0.90 -6.46 14.30
C GLU A 50 1.23 -5.25 13.42
N VAL A 51 1.64 -4.15 14.04
CA VAL A 51 2.08 -2.93 13.35
C VAL A 51 3.35 -3.18 12.55
N GLU A 52 4.37 -3.82 13.15
CA GLU A 52 5.61 -4.15 12.46
C GLU A 52 5.35 -5.07 11.26
N ARG A 53 4.51 -6.10 11.43
CA ARG A 53 4.11 -6.97 10.33
C ARG A 53 3.43 -6.21 9.20
N HIS A 54 2.52 -5.29 9.54
CA HIS A 54 1.82 -4.46 8.55
C HIS A 54 2.77 -3.54 7.80
N TYR A 55 3.76 -2.96 8.49
CA TYR A 55 4.82 -2.18 7.87
C TYR A 55 5.66 -2.98 6.88
N ARG A 56 6.00 -4.23 7.20
CA ARG A 56 6.75 -5.12 6.29
C ARG A 56 5.97 -5.40 5.01
N ILE A 57 4.66 -5.64 5.12
CA ILE A 57 3.79 -5.84 3.95
C ILE A 57 3.78 -4.57 3.07
N LEU A 58 3.66 -3.39 3.69
CA LEU A 58 3.70 -2.11 2.98
C LEU A 58 5.03 -1.93 2.20
N LEU A 59 6.16 -2.28 2.81
CA LEU A 59 7.47 -2.22 2.14
C LEU A 59 7.56 -3.17 0.95
N ASP A 60 7.02 -4.37 1.07
CA ASP A 60 7.05 -5.34 -0.03
C ASP A 60 6.13 -4.91 -1.18
N ASP A 61 4.97 -4.32 -0.88
CA ASP A 61 4.13 -3.72 -1.92
C ASP A 61 4.81 -2.53 -2.61
N LEU A 62 5.50 -1.65 -1.86
CA LEU A 62 6.31 -0.57 -2.43
C LEU A 62 7.36 -1.10 -3.41
N LYS A 63 8.13 -2.12 -3.01
CA LYS A 63 9.13 -2.75 -3.89
C LYS A 63 8.51 -3.33 -5.14
N ARG A 64 7.33 -3.96 -5.04
CA ARG A 64 6.62 -4.53 -6.19
C ARG A 64 6.14 -3.44 -7.14
N ILE A 65 5.65 -2.32 -6.62
CA ILE A 65 5.26 -1.15 -7.43
C ILE A 65 6.48 -0.57 -8.14
N GLU A 66 7.59 -0.36 -7.42
CA GLU A 66 8.84 0.18 -7.97
C GLU A 66 9.46 -0.74 -9.02
N ALA A 67 9.36 -2.06 -8.83
CA ALA A 67 9.80 -3.06 -9.80
C ALA A 67 8.86 -3.21 -11.02
N GLY A 68 7.78 -2.43 -11.11
CA GLY A 68 6.80 -2.52 -12.19
C GLY A 68 5.99 -3.83 -12.20
N GLN A 69 5.94 -4.54 -11.06
CA GLN A 69 5.23 -5.82 -10.93
C GLN A 69 3.74 -5.65 -10.60
N VAL A 70 3.25 -4.42 -10.52
CA VAL A 70 1.83 -4.11 -10.36
C VAL A 70 1.29 -3.66 -11.72
N PRO A 71 0.34 -4.41 -12.32
CA PRO A 71 -0.26 -4.00 -13.59
C PRO A 71 -0.96 -2.65 -13.40
N PHE A 72 -0.75 -1.74 -14.34
CA PHE A 72 -1.46 -0.47 -14.34
C PHE A 72 -2.97 -0.72 -14.40
N PRO A 73 -3.78 -0.02 -13.59
CA PRO A 73 -5.23 -0.09 -13.71
C PRO A 73 -5.62 0.26 -15.15
N ASN A 74 -6.49 -0.55 -15.74
CA ASN A 74 -7.06 -0.21 -17.05
C ASN A 74 -8.08 0.91 -16.85
N TYR A 75 -7.60 2.16 -16.87
CA TYR A 75 -8.44 3.35 -16.84
C TYR A 75 -9.20 3.42 -18.15
N ARG A 76 -10.33 2.72 -18.24
CA ARG A 76 -11.25 2.84 -19.36
C ARG A 76 -11.67 4.31 -19.45
N PRO A 77 -11.34 5.04 -20.54
CA PRO A 77 -11.80 6.40 -20.70
C PRO A 77 -13.32 6.35 -20.84
N THR A 78 -14.03 6.89 -19.84
CA THR A 78 -15.48 7.04 -19.91
C THR A 78 -15.80 8.22 -20.82
N GLY A 79 -15.75 7.98 -22.13
CA GLY A 79 -16.08 8.94 -23.18
C GLY A 79 -16.73 8.21 -24.35
N SER A 80 -18.05 8.15 -24.32
CA SER A 80 -18.92 7.61 -25.37
C SER A 80 -18.67 8.22 -26.74
N SER A 81 -18.69 7.36 -27.78
CA SER A 81 -19.04 7.64 -29.18
C SER A 81 -18.11 8.53 -30.01
N ASN A 82 -17.94 8.10 -31.26
CA ASN A 82 -17.30 8.76 -32.40
C ASN A 82 -15.77 8.76 -32.43
N GLY A 83 -15.25 7.96 -33.36
CA GLY A 83 -13.83 7.72 -33.56
C GLY A 83 -13.05 8.99 -33.90
N HIS A 84 -11.99 9.20 -33.14
CA HIS A 84 -10.82 10.00 -33.53
C HIS A 84 -9.58 9.29 -32.97
N ASN A 85 -8.52 9.24 -33.79
CA ASN A 85 -7.26 8.50 -33.61
C ASN A 85 -6.64 8.56 -32.19
N LEU A 86 -6.70 7.43 -31.45
CA LEU A 86 -6.05 7.20 -30.14
C LEU A 86 -4.53 6.88 -30.23
N GLY A 87 -3.84 7.21 -31.33
CA GLY A 87 -2.44 6.85 -31.53
C GLY A 87 -1.44 7.80 -30.86
N ASP A 88 -1.78 9.09 -30.78
CA ASP A 88 -0.79 10.13 -30.48
C ASP A 88 -0.62 10.42 -28.99
N GLU A 89 -1.65 10.17 -28.19
CA GLU A 89 -1.65 10.44 -26.74
C GLU A 89 -0.99 9.32 -25.93
N GLU A 90 -1.24 8.06 -26.31
CA GLU A 90 -0.54 6.88 -25.80
C GLU A 90 0.98 7.00 -26.04
N ALA A 91 1.38 7.43 -27.24
CA ALA A 91 2.79 7.66 -27.57
C ALA A 91 3.42 8.76 -26.69
N ARG A 92 2.66 9.80 -26.34
CA ARG A 92 3.12 10.88 -25.43
C ARG A 92 3.27 10.40 -24.00
N LEU A 93 2.32 9.64 -23.47
CA LEU A 93 2.38 9.07 -22.11
C LEU A 93 3.53 8.07 -21.97
N ILE A 94 3.70 7.18 -22.96
CA ILE A 94 4.83 6.22 -22.98
C ILE A 94 6.16 6.96 -23.09
N LYS A 95 6.23 8.05 -23.88
CA LYS A 95 7.45 8.87 -23.97
C LYS A 95 7.78 9.58 -22.66
N PHE A 96 6.77 10.07 -21.94
CA PHE A 96 6.95 10.73 -20.64
C PHE A 96 7.47 9.77 -19.57
N LEU A 97 6.99 8.53 -19.58
CA LEU A 97 7.43 7.50 -18.63
C LEU A 97 8.82 6.91 -18.95
N LYS A 98 9.26 6.97 -20.22
CA LYS A 98 10.60 6.49 -20.66
C LYS A 98 11.73 7.52 -20.47
N LEU A 99 11.45 8.71 -19.92
CA LEU A 99 12.43 9.80 -19.82
C LEU A 99 13.04 10.00 -18.41
N LYS A 100 12.93 9.01 -17.51
CA LYS A 100 13.64 8.99 -16.22
C LYS A 100 14.85 8.05 -16.27
#